data_AF-A0A7C0WJ60-F1
#
_entry.id   AF-A0A7C0WJ60-F1
#
_cell.length_a   1.000
_cell.length_b   1.000
_cell.length_c   1.000
_cell.angle_alpha   90.00
_cell.angle_beta   90.00
_cell.angle_gamma   90.00
#
_symmetry.space_group_name_H-M   'P 1'
#
loop_
_entity.id
_entity.type
_entity.pdbx_description
1 polymer ?
#
loop_
_entity_poly.entity_id
_entity_poly.type
_entity_poly.pdbx_seq_one_letter_code
_entity_poly.pdbx_strand_id
1 'polypeptide(L)'
;MFPLVRQTGFDLLDGCTPAPMTNYEIEELPEAMAPTMKAYLGVPSTFFTNQTPDDTIKLYGERIANTLRGRVILNIGDILPAAGDIYKAIELGKWAAERF
;
A
#
# COMPACT_ATOMS: atom_id res chain seq x y z
N MET A 1 -8.43 -15.50 -0.41
CA MET A 1 -9.46 -14.51 0.00
C MET A 1 -10.01 -13.70 -1.18
N PHE A 2 -9.16 -13.32 -2.14
CA PHE A 2 -9.53 -12.51 -3.32
C PHE A 2 -10.81 -12.87 -4.10
N PRO A 3 -11.20 -14.15 -4.31
CA PRO A 3 -12.41 -14.47 -5.09
C PRO A 3 -13.72 -13.87 -4.56
N LEU A 4 -13.79 -13.59 -3.26
CA LEU A 4 -14.98 -13.06 -2.59
C LEU A 4 -14.98 -11.52 -2.49
N VAL A 5 -13.82 -10.87 -2.67
CA VAL A 5 -13.64 -9.43 -2.42
C VAL A 5 -14.60 -8.59 -3.27
N ARG A 6 -14.66 -8.84 -4.57
CA ARG A 6 -15.59 -8.18 -5.50
C ARG A 6 -17.07 -8.43 -5.22
N GLN A 7 -17.42 -9.42 -4.39
CA GLN A 7 -18.80 -9.81 -4.08
C GLN A 7 -19.32 -9.14 -2.80
N THR A 8 -18.45 -8.47 -2.04
CA THR A 8 -18.77 -7.88 -0.74
C THR A 8 -19.71 -6.66 -0.82
N GLY A 9 -19.69 -5.95 -1.95
CA GLY A 9 -20.36 -4.67 -2.10
C GLY A 9 -19.66 -3.50 -1.40
N PHE A 10 -18.43 -3.68 -0.90
CA PHE A 10 -17.65 -2.58 -0.32
C PHE A 10 -17.16 -1.60 -1.39
N ASP A 11 -17.13 -0.31 -1.06
CA ASP A 11 -16.56 0.73 -1.93
C ASP A 11 -15.04 0.87 -1.76
N LEU A 12 -14.53 0.53 -0.57
CA LEU A 12 -13.16 0.77 -0.15
C LEU A 12 -12.63 -0.42 0.65
N LEU A 13 -11.48 -0.92 0.23
CA LEU A 13 -10.75 -1.97 0.95
C LEU A 13 -9.69 -1.36 1.84
N ASP A 14 -9.49 -1.97 2.99
CA ASP A 14 -8.42 -1.67 3.92
C ASP A 14 -7.85 -2.97 4.50
N GLY A 15 -6.65 -2.92 5.09
CA GLY A 15 -5.97 -4.10 5.63
C GLY A 15 -5.44 -5.05 4.56
N CYS A 16 -5.21 -4.55 3.34
CA CYS A 16 -4.73 -5.34 2.22
C CYS A 16 -3.23 -5.13 1.95
N THR A 17 -2.38 -4.93 2.95
CA THR A 17 -0.93 -4.74 2.73
C THR A 17 -0.31 -5.91 1.94
N PRO A 18 0.49 -5.66 0.89
CA PRO A 18 1.11 -6.71 0.07
C PRO A 18 2.31 -7.38 0.77
N ALA A 19 2.97 -8.32 0.07
CA ALA A 19 4.21 -8.92 0.50
C ALA A 19 5.29 -7.86 0.83
N PRO A 20 6.11 -8.06 1.89
CA PRO A 20 6.28 -9.32 2.63
C PRO A 20 5.37 -9.49 3.86
N MET A 21 4.44 -8.57 4.14
CA MET A 21 3.55 -8.71 5.31
C MET A 21 2.40 -9.69 5.06
N THR A 22 1.95 -9.78 3.82
CA THR A 22 0.94 -10.76 3.37
C THR A 22 1.49 -11.57 2.20
N ASN A 23 0.75 -12.58 1.75
CA ASN A 23 1.16 -13.55 0.74
C ASN A 23 0.68 -13.21 -0.68
N TYR A 24 0.81 -11.96 -1.11
CA TYR A 24 0.41 -11.54 -2.46
C TYR A 24 1.22 -10.33 -2.98
N GLU A 25 1.35 -10.20 -4.30
CA GLU A 25 2.01 -9.10 -5.02
C GLU A 25 1.05 -7.95 -5.33
N ILE A 26 1.57 -6.72 -5.38
CA ILE A 26 0.77 -5.49 -5.60
C ILE A 26 -0.22 -5.62 -6.78
N GLU A 27 0.21 -6.21 -7.89
CA GLU A 27 -0.55 -6.35 -9.14
C GLU A 27 -1.73 -7.31 -9.03
N GLU A 28 -1.74 -8.22 -8.06
CA GLU A 28 -2.84 -9.18 -7.88
C GLU A 28 -4.09 -8.53 -7.25
N LEU A 29 -3.92 -7.45 -6.47
CA LEU A 29 -5.04 -6.77 -5.82
C LEU A 29 -6.09 -6.19 -6.81
N PRO A 30 -5.72 -5.41 -7.84
CA PRO A 30 -6.70 -4.86 -8.77
C PRO A 30 -7.50 -5.94 -9.51
N GLU A 31 -6.94 -7.14 -9.72
CA GLU A 31 -7.65 -8.26 -10.34
C GLU A 31 -8.73 -8.85 -9.41
N ALA A 32 -8.53 -8.74 -8.10
CA ALA A 32 -9.48 -9.19 -7.07
C ALA A 32 -10.61 -8.19 -6.80
N MET A 33 -10.39 -6.91 -7.10
CA MET A 33 -11.31 -5.80 -6.83
C MET A 33 -12.37 -5.64 -7.92
N ALA A 34 -13.56 -5.17 -7.54
CA ALA A 34 -14.49 -4.65 -8.53
C ALA A 34 -13.98 -3.30 -9.10
N PRO A 35 -14.33 -2.92 -10.36
CA PRO A 35 -13.79 -1.72 -11.01
C PRO A 35 -14.05 -0.40 -10.25
N THR A 36 -15.14 -0.33 -9.50
CA THR A 36 -15.54 0.84 -8.71
C THR A 36 -14.86 0.91 -7.35
N MET A 37 -14.24 -0.19 -6.90
CA MET A 37 -13.60 -0.24 -5.58
C MET A 37 -12.30 0.55 -5.59
N LYS A 38 -12.04 1.17 -4.44
CA LYS A 38 -10.76 1.77 -4.08
C LYS A 38 -10.07 0.96 -2.97
N ALA A 39 -8.81 1.23 -2.70
CA ALA A 39 -8.08 0.61 -1.61
C ALA A 39 -7.25 1.62 -0.82
N TYR A 40 -7.25 1.50 0.50
CA TYR A 40 -6.09 1.85 1.31
C TYR A 40 -5.04 0.77 1.12
N LEU A 41 -3.99 1.09 0.37
CA LEU A 41 -2.89 0.16 0.12
C LEU A 41 -1.58 0.82 0.51
N GLY A 42 -0.85 0.15 1.40
CA GLY A 42 0.31 0.76 2.04
C GLY A 42 1.60 0.07 1.71
N VAL A 43 2.69 0.83 1.78
CA VAL A 43 4.03 0.24 1.81
C VAL A 43 4.15 -0.61 3.07
N PRO A 44 4.59 -1.88 3.00
CA PRO A 44 4.71 -2.75 4.16
C PRO A 44 5.46 -2.07 5.31
N SER A 45 4.86 -2.05 6.50
CA SER A 45 5.44 -1.34 7.64
C SER A 45 6.80 -1.89 8.09
N THR A 46 7.09 -3.14 7.74
CA THR A 46 8.40 -3.79 7.93
C THR A 46 9.54 -3.08 7.17
N PHE A 47 9.25 -2.35 6.10
CA PHE A 47 10.28 -1.56 5.40
C PHE A 47 10.78 -0.40 6.27
N PHE A 48 9.95 0.10 7.19
CA PHE A 48 10.32 1.20 8.08
C PHE A 48 11.09 0.72 9.32
N THR A 49 11.13 -0.59 9.58
CA THR A 49 11.88 -1.18 10.70
C THR A 49 13.23 -1.78 10.27
N ASN A 50 13.40 -2.14 9.00
CA ASN A 50 14.51 -2.99 8.53
C ASN A 50 15.68 -2.22 7.89
N GLN A 51 15.87 -0.94 8.26
CA GLN A 51 16.86 -0.05 7.61
C GLN A 51 16.74 -0.01 6.07
N THR A 52 15.54 -0.26 5.54
CA THR A 52 15.29 -0.25 4.09
C THR A 52 15.61 1.15 3.53
N PRO A 53 16.31 1.25 2.38
CA PRO A 53 16.60 2.54 1.76
C PRO A 53 15.33 3.31 1.40
N ASP A 54 15.37 4.63 1.53
CA ASP A 54 14.23 5.52 1.25
C ASP A 54 13.74 5.38 -0.20
N ASP A 55 14.67 5.22 -1.14
CA ASP A 55 14.34 5.04 -2.56
C ASP A 55 13.60 3.73 -2.79
N THR A 56 13.93 2.66 -2.06
CA THR A 56 13.19 1.39 -2.12
C THR A 56 11.75 1.56 -1.62
N ILE A 57 11.56 2.30 -0.52
CA ILE A 57 10.23 2.62 0.03
C ILE A 57 9.41 3.43 -1.00
N LYS A 58 10.01 4.46 -1.59
CA LYS A 58 9.38 5.33 -2.60
C LYS A 58 9.04 4.56 -3.88
N LEU A 59 9.95 3.74 -4.39
CA LEU A 59 9.70 2.88 -5.56
C LEU A 59 8.57 1.88 -5.31
N TYR A 60 8.46 1.36 -4.08
CA TYR A 60 7.34 0.49 -3.69
C TYR A 60 6.01 1.26 -3.67
N GLY A 61 6.00 2.48 -3.10
CA GLY A 61 4.85 3.37 -3.15
C GLY A 61 4.44 3.76 -4.57
N GLU A 62 5.42 3.97 -5.46
CA GLU A 62 5.20 4.24 -6.89
C GLU A 62 4.56 3.04 -7.59
N ARG A 63 5.06 1.83 -7.33
CA ARG A 63 4.48 0.58 -7.85
C ARG A 63 3.02 0.43 -7.42
N ILE A 64 2.70 0.71 -6.15
CA ILE A 64 1.31 0.74 -5.64
C ILE A 64 0.45 1.74 -6.41
N ALA A 65 0.89 3.00 -6.50
CA ALA A 65 0.11 4.06 -7.12
C ALA A 65 -0.16 3.80 -8.61
N ASN A 66 0.85 3.37 -9.34
CA ASN A 66 0.76 3.07 -10.77
C ASN A 66 -0.14 1.87 -11.05
N THR A 67 -0.13 0.85 -10.19
CA THR A 67 -0.96 -0.34 -10.34
C THR A 67 -2.45 -0.03 -10.15
N LEU A 68 -2.80 0.79 -9.16
CA LEU A 68 -4.21 1.12 -8.88
C LEU A 68 -4.76 2.32 -9.66
N ARG A 69 -3.91 3.11 -10.34
CA ARG A 69 -4.28 4.19 -11.28
C ARG A 69 -5.35 5.15 -10.74
N GLY A 70 -5.09 5.75 -9.58
CA GLY A 70 -6.01 6.70 -8.94
C GLY A 70 -7.13 6.06 -8.10
N ARG A 71 -7.16 4.73 -7.97
CA ARG A 71 -8.06 4.01 -7.06
C ARG A 71 -7.40 3.65 -5.73
N VAL A 72 -6.30 4.30 -5.38
CA VAL A 72 -5.57 4.05 -4.14
C VAL A 72 -5.48 5.30 -3.28
N ILE A 73 -5.60 5.09 -1.98
CA ILE A 73 -5.13 6.03 -0.97
C ILE A 73 -3.88 5.38 -0.38
N LEU A 74 -2.71 5.91 -0.74
CA LEU A 74 -1.43 5.37 -0.29
C LEU A 74 -1.25 5.62 1.22
N ASN A 75 -0.95 4.57 1.98
CA ASN A 75 -0.66 4.66 3.41
C ASN A 75 0.59 3.85 3.79
N ILE A 76 0.80 3.66 5.09
CA ILE A 76 1.70 2.63 5.62
C ILE A 76 0.84 1.40 5.86
N GLY A 77 1.34 0.23 5.47
CA GLY A 77 0.61 -1.02 5.65
C GLY A 77 0.44 -1.35 7.13
N ASP A 78 -0.80 -1.48 7.58
CA ASP A 78 -1.18 -1.63 8.99
C ASP A 78 -0.76 -0.40 9.82
N ILE A 79 -0.05 -0.58 10.94
CA ILE A 79 0.41 0.49 11.83
C ILE A 79 1.94 0.58 11.74
N LEU A 80 2.49 1.80 11.75
CA LEU A 80 3.94 1.99 11.90
C LEU A 80 4.38 1.46 13.28
N PRO A 81 5.24 0.42 13.35
CA PRO A 81 5.68 -0.14 14.62
C PRO A 81 6.45 0.89 15.45
N ALA A 82 6.51 0.71 16.77
CA ALA A 82 7.27 1.60 17.65
C ALA A 82 8.77 1.70 17.31
N ALA A 83 9.33 0.65 16.70
CA ALA A 83 10.71 0.62 16.20
C ALA A 83 10.87 1.18 14.78
N GLY A 84 9.78 1.62 14.14
CA GLY A 84 9.78 2.16 12.80
C GLY A 84 10.37 3.57 12.75
N ASP A 85 11.10 3.86 11.67
CA ASP A 85 11.65 5.18 11.42
C ASP A 85 10.55 6.14 10.93
N ILE A 86 10.10 7.02 11.83
CA ILE A 86 9.08 8.02 11.54
C ILE A 86 9.53 9.03 10.48
N TYR A 87 10.83 9.29 10.34
CA TYR A 87 11.31 10.24 9.34
C TYR A 87 11.18 9.65 7.93
N LYS A 88 11.41 8.34 7.75
CA LYS A 88 11.13 7.66 6.48
C LYS A 88 9.64 7.69 6.12
N ALA A 89 8.76 7.55 7.11
CA ALA A 89 7.31 7.70 6.91
C ALA A 89 6.95 9.12 6.44
N ILE A 90 7.53 10.15 7.06
CA ILE A 90 7.37 11.55 6.64
C ILE A 90 7.87 11.76 5.21
N GLU A 91 9.03 11.22 4.86
CA GLU A 91 9.61 11.35 3.52
C GLU A 91 8.76 10.65 2.44
N LEU A 92 8.17 9.50 2.73
CA LEU A 92 7.19 8.87 1.84
C LEU A 92 5.94 9.76 1.67
N GLY A 93 5.44 10.34 2.76
CA GLY A 93 4.28 11.24 2.72
C GLY A 93 4.52 12.49 1.87
N LYS A 94 5.69 13.15 2.02
CA LYS A 94 6.09 14.28 1.18
C LYS A 94 6.21 13.87 -0.28
N TRP A 95 6.90 12.76 -0.55
CA TRP A 95 7.06 12.23 -1.90
C TRP A 95 5.72 11.99 -2.60
N ALA A 96 4.73 11.47 -1.85
CA ALA A 96 3.39 11.22 -2.35
C ALA A 96 2.61 12.52 -2.63
N ALA A 97 2.66 13.49 -1.71
CA ALA A 97 1.97 14.78 -1.85
C ALA A 97 2.46 15.63 -3.04
N GLU A 98 3.69 15.41 -3.52
CA GLU A 98 4.23 16.07 -4.71
C GLU A 98 3.76 15.42 -6.03
N ARG A 99 3.18 14.22 -5.98
CA ARG A 99 2.88 13.39 -7.17
C ARG A 99 1.40 13.09 -7.37
N PHE A 100 0.59 13.15 -6.31
CA PHE A 100 -0.84 12.84 -6.31
C PHE A 100 -1.63 13.96 -5.64
#